data_AF-A0AAV3XNQ9-F1
#
_entry.id   AF-A0AAV3XNQ9-F1
#
_cell.length_a   1.000
_cell.length_b   1.000
_cell.length_c   1.000
_cell.angle_alpha   90.00
_cell.angle_beta   90.00
_cell.angle_gamma   90.00
#
_symmetry.space_group_name_H-M   'P 1'
#
loop_
_entity.id
_entity.type
_entity.pdbx_description
1 polymer ?
#
loop_
_entity_poly.entity_id
_entity_poly.type
_entity_poly.pdbx_seq_one_letter_code
_entity_poly.pdbx_strand_id
1 'polypeptide(L)' 'MGARLRVFLTRDQDKTLLNLRTADAPQKVKDRAEIIRLNAHGWYVEKIAAH' A
#
# COMPACT_ATOMS: atom_id res chain seq x y z
N MET A 1 8.73 -13.90 16.32
CA MET A 1 8.82 -13.05 15.12
C MET A 1 7.87 -13.63 14.07
N GLY A 2 6.59 -13.23 14.10
CA GLY A 2 5.55 -13.82 13.24
C GLY A 2 5.81 -13.52 11.77
N ALA A 3 5.45 -14.46 10.89
CA ALA A 3 5.64 -14.36 9.45
C ALA A 3 5.07 -13.03 8.94
N ARG A 4 5.96 -12.12 8.52
CA ARG A 4 5.60 -10.82 7.98
C ARG A 4 4.97 -11.06 6.62
N LEU A 5 3.66 -10.86 6.49
CA LEU A 5 2.97 -10.94 5.21
C LEU A 5 3.57 -9.86 4.29
N ARG A 6 4.28 -10.32 3.25
CA ARG A 6 4.79 -9.46 2.18
C ARG A 6 3.75 -9.46 1.08
N VAL A 7 3.22 -8.29 0.78
CA VAL A 7 2.28 -8.13 -0.33
C VAL A 7 3.10 -8.03 -1.61
N PHE A 8 2.73 -8.81 -2.61
CA PHE A 8 3.25 -8.69 -3.96
C PHE A 8 2.12 -8.20 -4.85
N LEU A 9 2.34 -7.09 -5.54
CA LEU A 9 1.37 -6.52 -6.46
C LEU A 9 1.80 -6.81 -7.90
N THR A 10 0.84 -7.15 -8.75
CA THR A 10 1.04 -7.10 -10.20
C THR A 10 1.03 -5.64 -10.68
N ARG A 11 1.53 -5.39 -11.90
CA ARG A 11 1.54 -4.04 -12.47
C ARG A 11 0.15 -3.40 -12.54
N ASP A 12 -0.89 -4.18 -12.83
CA ASP A 12 -2.26 -3.68 -12.92
C ASP A 12 -2.87 -3.38 -11.55
N GLN A 13 -2.50 -4.17 -10.52
CA GLN A 13 -2.89 -3.90 -9.14
C GLN A 13 -2.23 -2.62 -8.62
N ASP A 14 -0.95 -2.40 -8.90
CA ASP A 14 -0.27 -1.16 -8.53
C ASP A 14 -0.91 0.08 -9.18
N LYS A 15 -1.23 -0.01 -10.48
CA LYS A 15 -1.96 1.05 -11.20
C LYS A 15 -3.33 1.32 -10.58
N THR A 16 -4.06 0.26 -10.22
CA THR A 16 -5.38 0.39 -9.58
C THR A 16 -5.26 1.11 -8.23
N LEU A 17 -4.29 0.72 -7.40
CA LEU A 17 -4.05 1.37 -6.11
C LEU A 17 -3.56 2.81 -6.26
N LEU A 18 -2.76 3.12 -7.29
CA LEU A 18 -2.36 4.49 -7.61
C LEU A 18 -3.57 5.35 -8.00
N ASN A 19 -4.48 4.81 -8.80
CA ASN A 19 -5.70 5.50 -9.23
C ASN A 19 -6.66 5.78 -8.07
N LEU A 20 -6.64 4.96 -7.00
CA LEU A 20 -7.43 5.21 -5.80
C LEU A 20 -7.03 6.50 -5.08
N ARG A 21 -5.80 7.01 -5.26
CA ARG A 21 -5.36 8.28 -4.69
C ARG A 21 -6.18 9.47 -5.22
N THR A 22 -6.53 9.42 -6.50
CA THR A 22 -7.30 10.45 -7.20
C THR A 22 -8.81 10.16 -7.24
N ALA A 23 -9.23 8.94 -6.90
CA ALA A 23 -10.64 8.57 -6.87
C ALA A 23 -11.40 9.28 -5.74
N ASP A 24 -12.72 9.44 -5.92
CA ASP A 24 -13.63 9.88 -4.87
C ASP A 24 -13.90 8.71 -3.91
N ALA A 25 -12.95 8.48 -3.01
CA ALA A 25 -12.98 7.40 -2.06
C ALA A 25 -12.62 7.89 -0.65
N PRO A 26 -13.09 7.18 0.38
CA PRO A 26 -12.57 7.14 1.73
C PRO A 26 -11.16 7.67 1.93
N GLN A 27 -10.86 8.71 2.73
CA GLN A 27 -9.44 9.01 3.04
C GLN A 27 -8.74 7.77 3.61
N LYS A 28 -9.41 7.03 4.50
CA LYS A 28 -8.95 5.74 5.04
C LYS A 28 -8.63 4.69 3.97
N VAL A 29 -9.34 4.72 2.84
CA VAL A 29 -9.12 3.78 1.72
C VAL A 29 -7.87 4.19 0.94
N LYS A 30 -7.66 5.50 0.74
CA LYS A 30 -6.46 6.06 0.12
C LYS A 30 -5.21 5.73 0.93
N ASP A 31 -5.25 5.96 2.24
CA ASP A 31 -4.14 5.69 3.15
C ASP A 31 -3.78 4.20 3.15
N ARG A 32 -4.79 3.30 3.17
CA ARG A 32 -4.57 1.86 3.08
C ARG A 32 -3.97 1.43 1.74
N ALA A 33 -4.44 2.01 0.63
CA ALA A 33 -3.88 1.73 -0.69
C ALA A 33 -2.39 2.10 -0.74
N GLU A 34 -2.02 3.23 -0.15
CA GLU A 34 -0.64 3.70 -0.06
C GLU A 34 0.24 2.78 0.80
N ILE A 35 -0.24 2.37 1.98
CA ILE A 35 0.44 1.39 2.84
C ILE A 35 0.71 0.06 2.09
N ILE A 36 -0.26 -0.42 1.32
CA ILE A 36 -0.14 -1.67 0.55
C ILE A 36 0.93 -1.52 -0.56
N ARG A 37 0.95 -0.38 -1.27
CA ARG A 37 1.99 -0.11 -2.29
C ARG A 37 3.37 -0.01 -1.67
N LEU A 38 3.52 0.71 -0.56
CA LEU A 38 4.80 0.82 0.15
C LEU A 38 5.29 -0.55 0.63
N ASN A 39 4.40 -1.39 1.16
CA ASN A 39 4.74 -2.76 1.54
C ASN A 39 5.21 -3.59 0.32
N ALA A 40 4.54 -3.44 -0.82
CA ALA A 40 4.92 -4.12 -2.06
C ALA A 40 6.27 -3.66 -2.61
N HIS A 41 6.62 -2.38 -2.43
CA HIS A 41 7.96 -1.85 -2.71
C HIS A 41 9.03 -2.33 -1.73
N GLY A 42 8.68 -3.16 -0.74
CA GLY A 42 9.59 -3.73 0.24
C GLY A 42 9.83 -2.84 1.46
N TRP A 43 8.98 -1.82 1.68
CA TRP A 43 9.05 -1.03 2.90
C TRP A 43 8.48 -1.84 4.06
N TYR A 44 9.21 -1.82 5.17
CA TYR A 44 8.78 -2.45 6.40
C TYR A 44 7.74 -1.58 7.10
N VAL A 45 6.85 -2.20 7.87
CA VAL A 45 5.79 -1.52 8.64
C VAL A 45 6.36 -0.39 9.50
N GLU A 46 7.54 -0.59 10.09
CA GLU A 46 8.23 0.42 10.89
C GLU A 46 8.59 1.68 10.07
N LYS A 47 9.00 1.50 8.80
CA LYS A 47 9.29 2.61 7.88
C LYS A 47 8.01 3.28 7.35
N ILE A 48 6.95 2.50 7.16
CA ILE A 48 5.65 3.02 6.70
C ILE A 48 4.99 3.86 7.80
N ALA A 49 5.08 3.44 9.07
CA ALA A 49 4.49 4.18 10.19
C ALA A 49 5.23 5.48 10.54
N ALA A 50 6.46 5.65 10.06
CA ALA A 50 7.27 6.86 10.25
C ALA A 50 7.20 7.84 9.07
N HIS A 51 6.48 7.48 8.00
CA HIS A 51 6.23 8.30 6.82
C HIS A 51 4.89 9.03 6.97
#